data_AF-A0A3N4HYY3-F1
#
_entry.id   AF-A0A3N4HYY3-F1
#
_cell.length_a   1.000
_cell.length_b   1.000
_cell.length_c   1.000
_cell.angle_alpha   90.00
_cell.angle_beta   90.00
_cell.angle_gamma   90.00
#
_symmetry.space_group_name_H-M   'P 1'
#
loop_
_entity.id
_entity.type
_entity.pdbx_description
1 polymer ?
#
loop_
_entity_poly.entity_id
_entity_poly.type
_entity_poly.pdbx_seq_one_letter_code
_entity_poly.pdbx_strand_id
1 'polypeptide(L)'
;MTFTRTFYMGPSSNEWEVIENEKPKLEAVPHLVLIALIEEKDGPVTKMVSPMLDLWEDILRGFWDLEKKPLAIYCTQYHNRLIVCEDGVYEVDETREYIRFRGSNEILEEHEWILTDPVDSDDENKRVEEYDPYRPDVYKR
;
A
#
# COMPACT_ATOMS: atom_id res chain seq x y z
N MET A 1 -56.99 25.65 -30.38
CA MET A 1 -56.01 24.54 -30.37
C MET A 1 -56.19 23.79 -29.07
N THR A 2 -56.71 22.56 -29.14
CA THR A 2 -57.09 21.72 -27.99
C THR A 2 -55.94 20.78 -27.63
N PHE A 3 -55.46 20.83 -26.39
CA PHE A 3 -54.51 19.85 -25.84
C PHE A 3 -55.23 18.94 -24.86
N THR A 4 -55.45 17.69 -25.25
CA THR A 4 -55.90 16.63 -24.35
C THR A 4 -54.72 16.13 -23.51
N ARG A 5 -54.74 16.43 -22.21
CA ARG A 5 -53.77 15.97 -21.23
C ARG A 5 -54.34 14.75 -20.52
N THR A 6 -53.82 13.56 -20.83
CA THR A 6 -54.19 12.31 -20.17
C THR A 6 -53.46 12.23 -18.82
N PHE A 7 -54.20 12.27 -17.72
CA PHE A 7 -53.66 12.02 -16.38
C PHE A 7 -53.77 10.52 -16.07
N TYR A 8 -52.63 9.85 -15.91
CA TYR A 8 -52.57 8.57 -15.22
C TYR A 8 -52.39 8.84 -13.72
N MET A 9 -53.43 8.60 -12.94
CA MET A 9 -53.35 8.46 -11.49
C MET A 9 -52.98 7.01 -11.17
N GLY A 10 -51.76 6.80 -10.67
CA GLY A 10 -51.35 5.55 -10.01
C GLY A 10 -50.90 5.88 -8.59
N PRO A 11 -51.40 5.20 -7.54
CA PRO A 11 -51.01 5.46 -6.17
C PRO A 11 -49.83 4.55 -5.80
N SER A 12 -48.72 5.13 -5.39
CA SER A 12 -47.83 4.48 -4.42
C SER A 12 -46.86 5.52 -3.90
N SER A 13 -47.02 5.85 -2.63
CA SER A 13 -46.07 6.60 -1.84
C SER A 13 -44.70 5.92 -1.92
N ASN A 14 -43.83 6.40 -2.82
CA ASN A 14 -42.41 6.25 -2.62
C ASN A 14 -41.97 7.50 -1.86
N GLU A 15 -41.94 7.39 -0.54
CA GLU A 15 -41.02 8.19 0.27
C GLU A 15 -39.64 7.98 -0.33
N TRP A 16 -39.18 8.95 -1.11
CA TRP A 16 -37.78 9.01 -1.48
C TRP A 16 -37.04 9.38 -0.20
N GLU A 17 -36.56 8.36 0.53
CA GLU A 17 -35.53 8.56 1.52
C GLU A 17 -34.36 9.23 0.80
N VAL A 18 -34.20 10.53 1.06
CA VAL A 18 -33.00 11.27 0.70
C VAL A 18 -31.91 10.64 1.57
N ILE A 19 -31.27 9.60 1.05
CA ILE A 19 -30.00 9.13 1.58
C ILE A 19 -29.06 10.31 1.35
N GLU A 20 -28.90 11.16 2.37
CA GLU A 20 -27.79 12.08 2.45
C GLU A 20 -26.55 11.21 2.33
N ASN A 21 -26.02 11.09 1.11
CA ASN A 21 -24.71 10.53 0.88
C ASN A 21 -23.78 11.39 1.73
N GLU A 22 -23.45 10.89 2.92
CA GLU A 22 -22.45 11.47 3.80
C GLU A 22 -21.25 11.71 2.91
N LYS A 23 -21.02 12.99 2.59
CA LYS A 23 -19.90 13.44 1.80
C LYS A 23 -18.70 12.77 2.45
N PRO A 24 -17.97 11.87 1.75
CA PRO A 24 -16.95 11.07 2.40
C PRO A 24 -16.07 12.05 3.15
N LYS A 25 -15.99 11.90 4.48
CA LYS A 25 -15.06 12.67 5.28
C LYS A 25 -13.71 12.38 4.63
N LEU A 26 -13.22 13.33 3.85
CA LEU A 26 -11.86 13.29 3.32
C LEU A 26 -11.01 13.34 4.56
N GLU A 27 -10.63 12.17 5.08
CA GLU A 27 -9.73 12.06 6.20
C GLU A 27 -8.50 12.86 5.81
N ALA A 28 -8.23 13.90 6.60
CA ALA A 28 -7.09 14.75 6.38
C ALA A 28 -5.85 13.86 6.49
N VAL A 29 -5.18 13.63 5.36
CA VAL A 29 -3.95 12.85 5.34
C VAL A 29 -2.93 13.63 6.18
N PRO A 30 -2.37 13.04 7.24
CA PRO A 30 -1.36 13.72 8.04
C PRO A 30 -0.08 13.94 7.23
N HIS A 31 0.83 14.77 7.73
CA HIS A 31 2.18 14.96 7.16
C HIS A 31 2.21 15.53 5.73
N LEU A 32 1.16 16.23 5.27
CA LEU A 32 1.17 16.88 3.94
C LEU A 32 2.32 17.88 3.77
N VAL A 33 2.70 18.58 4.85
CA VAL A 33 3.87 19.47 4.85
C VAL A 33 5.14 18.69 4.54
N LEU A 34 5.31 17.50 5.13
CA LEU A 34 6.45 16.64 4.87
C LEU A 34 6.48 16.14 3.42
N ILE A 35 5.32 15.82 2.84
CA ILE A 35 5.22 15.45 1.42
C ILE A 35 5.63 16.62 0.52
N ALA A 36 5.22 17.85 0.83
CA ALA A 36 5.65 19.03 0.08
C ALA A 36 7.16 19.28 0.19
N LEU A 37 7.76 19.07 1.38
CA LEU A 37 9.21 19.17 1.57
C LEU A 37 9.96 18.09 0.78
N ILE A 38 9.44 16.86 0.74
CA ILE A 38 10.01 15.79 -0.08
C ILE A 38 9.88 16.14 -1.56
N GLU A 39 8.75 16.69 -2.00
CA GLU A 39 8.54 17.11 -3.39
C GLU A 39 9.49 18.24 -3.82
N GLU A 40 9.71 19.23 -2.94
CA GLU A 40 10.65 20.31 -3.19
C GLU A 40 12.09 19.79 -3.32
N LYS A 41 12.46 18.78 -2.52
CA LYS A 41 13.83 18.24 -2.48
C LYS A 41 14.11 17.21 -3.57
N ASP A 42 13.21 16.25 -3.75
CA ASP A 42 13.44 15.05 -4.56
C ASP A 42 12.69 15.09 -5.90
N GLY A 43 11.83 16.09 -6.11
CA GLY A 43 11.04 16.30 -7.32
C GLY A 43 9.59 15.84 -7.19
N PRO A 44 8.82 15.85 -8.30
CA PRO A 44 7.37 15.68 -8.27
C PRO A 44 6.90 14.42 -7.56
N VAL A 45 5.83 14.56 -6.76
CA VAL A 45 5.21 13.48 -6.02
C VAL A 45 3.73 13.37 -6.38
N THR A 46 3.26 12.17 -6.73
CA THR A 46 1.88 11.94 -7.16
C THR A 46 1.15 11.02 -6.19
N LYS A 47 -0.01 11.46 -5.68
CA LYS A 47 -0.87 10.62 -4.83
C LYS A 47 -1.46 9.47 -5.64
N MET A 48 -1.39 8.25 -5.09
CA MET A 48 -2.09 7.11 -5.68
C MET A 48 -3.60 7.20 -5.43
N VAL A 49 -4.40 6.99 -6.47
CA VAL A 49 -5.87 7.11 -6.41
C VAL A 49 -6.52 5.90 -5.72
N SER A 50 -5.95 4.71 -5.91
CA SER A 50 -6.45 3.46 -5.30
C SER A 50 -5.27 2.65 -4.75
N PRO A 51 -4.68 3.09 -3.63
CA PRO A 51 -3.64 2.32 -2.97
C PRO A 51 -4.26 1.09 -2.28
N MET A 52 -3.61 -0.07 -2.41
CA MET A 52 -3.95 -1.27 -1.64
C MET A 52 -3.40 -1.15 -0.22
N LEU A 53 -3.99 -0.28 0.62
CA LEU A 53 -3.45 0.04 1.95
C LEU A 53 -3.29 -1.20 2.84
N ASP A 54 -4.27 -2.10 2.84
CA ASP A 54 -4.23 -3.34 3.62
C ASP A 54 -3.04 -4.24 3.23
N LEU A 55 -2.75 -4.34 1.92
CA LEU A 55 -1.59 -5.07 1.43
C LEU A 55 -0.29 -4.42 1.91
N TRP A 56 -0.22 -3.09 1.91
CA TRP A 56 0.96 -2.38 2.40
C TRP A 56 1.16 -2.50 3.91
N GLU A 57 0.09 -2.59 4.69
CA GLU A 57 0.17 -2.90 6.11
C GLU A 57 0.79 -4.28 6.33
N ASP A 58 0.34 -5.29 5.57
CA ASP A 58 0.90 -6.64 5.62
C ASP A 58 2.37 -6.68 5.20
N ILE A 59 2.76 -5.94 4.16
CA ILE A 59 4.16 -5.88 3.69
C ILE A 59 5.02 -5.16 4.74
N LEU A 60 4.59 -4.01 5.27
CA LEU A 60 5.34 -3.27 6.30
C LEU A 60 5.65 -4.14 7.51
N ARG A 61 4.64 -4.88 7.98
CA ARG A 61 4.78 -5.81 9.10
C ARG A 61 5.62 -7.04 8.74
N GLY A 62 5.39 -7.66 7.58
CA GLY A 62 6.01 -8.92 7.21
C GLY A 62 7.48 -8.81 6.78
N PHE A 63 7.84 -7.74 6.08
CA PHE A 63 9.17 -7.54 5.54
C PHE A 63 10.06 -6.74 6.49
N TRP A 64 9.54 -5.61 7.01
CA TRP A 64 10.34 -4.66 7.78
C TRP A 64 10.03 -4.66 9.29
N ASP A 65 9.17 -5.57 9.77
CA ASP A 65 8.71 -5.62 11.17
C ASP A 65 8.13 -4.28 11.66
N LEU A 66 7.49 -3.53 10.74
CA LEU A 66 6.89 -2.24 11.01
C LEU A 66 5.38 -2.41 11.23
N GLU A 67 4.95 -2.42 12.49
CA GLU A 67 3.54 -2.40 12.88
C GLU A 67 2.92 -1.00 12.68
N LYS A 68 2.79 -0.57 11.41
CA LYS A 68 2.31 0.75 11.02
C LYS A 68 1.12 0.65 10.08
N LYS A 69 0.12 1.50 10.31
CA LYS A 69 -1.08 1.60 9.48
C LYS A 69 -0.88 2.62 8.35
N PRO A 70 -0.86 2.20 7.08
CA PRO A 70 -0.81 3.11 5.94
C PRO A 70 -2.12 3.90 5.81
N LEU A 71 -2.00 5.21 5.64
CA LEU A 71 -3.12 6.14 5.43
C LEU A 71 -3.20 6.62 3.98
N ALA A 72 -2.04 6.79 3.34
CA ALA A 72 -1.95 7.20 1.94
C ALA A 72 -0.64 6.72 1.33
N ILE A 73 -0.63 6.58 0.01
CA ILE A 73 0.58 6.23 -0.74
C ILE A 73 0.76 7.23 -1.87
N TYR A 74 1.99 7.67 -2.04
CA TYR A 74 2.41 8.53 -3.12
C TYR A 74 3.55 7.87 -3.89
N CYS A 75 3.66 8.19 -5.17
CA CYS A 75 4.77 7.79 -6.02
C CYS A 75 5.69 8.98 -6.25
N THR A 76 6.99 8.76 -6.11
CA THR A 76 8.00 9.73 -6.54
C THR A 76 8.28 9.56 -8.04
N GLN A 77 8.95 10.54 -8.64
CA GLN A 77 9.40 10.45 -10.03
C GLN A 77 10.35 9.27 -10.33
N TYR A 78 11.00 8.70 -9.31
CA TYR A 78 11.95 7.60 -9.43
C TYR A 78 11.32 6.23 -9.18
N HIS A 79 9.98 6.13 -9.21
CA HIS A 79 9.22 4.91 -8.92
C HIS A 79 9.32 4.40 -7.46
N ASN A 80 9.92 5.18 -6.55
CA ASN A 80 9.83 4.89 -5.13
C ASN A 80 8.42 5.22 -4.62
N ARG A 81 8.02 4.56 -3.54
CA ARG A 81 6.73 4.79 -2.88
C ARG A 81 6.94 5.48 -1.55
N LEU A 82 6.19 6.56 -1.33
CA LEU A 82 6.06 7.20 -0.03
C LEU A 82 4.79 6.69 0.63
N ILE A 83 4.94 6.00 1.74
CA ILE A 83 3.86 5.47 2.55
C ILE A 83 3.68 6.41 3.73
N VAL A 84 2.53 7.07 3.77
CA VAL A 84 2.16 7.96 4.87
C VAL A 84 1.45 7.14 5.93
N CYS A 85 2.02 7.11 7.13
CA CYS A 85 1.48 6.47 8.31
C CYS A 85 1.07 7.54 9.34
N GLU A 86 0.46 7.12 10.45
CA GLU A 86 0.07 8.03 11.54
C GLU A 86 1.29 8.74 12.15
N ASP A 87 2.41 8.03 12.30
CA ASP A 87 3.62 8.49 12.97
C ASP A 87 4.61 9.19 12.05
N GLY A 88 4.56 8.97 10.74
CA GLY A 88 5.45 9.65 9.80
C GLY A 88 5.34 9.13 8.38
N VAL A 89 6.36 9.45 7.58
CA VAL A 89 6.42 9.05 6.17
C VAL A 89 7.60 8.11 5.96
N TYR A 90 7.32 6.98 5.32
CA TYR A 90 8.30 5.97 4.96
C TYR A 90 8.49 5.98 3.44
N GLU A 91 9.74 5.86 2.98
CA GLU A 91 10.03 5.67 1.57
C GLU A 91 10.50 4.25 1.31
N VAL A 92 9.90 3.62 0.30
CA VAL A 92 10.19 2.25 -0.12
C VAL A 92 10.73 2.26 -1.54
N ASP A 93 11.86 1.58 -1.73
CA ASP A 93 12.40 1.19 -3.03
C ASP A 93 12.02 -0.28 -3.28
N GLU A 94 10.99 -0.50 -4.09
CA GLU A 94 10.48 -1.85 -4.41
C GLU A 94 11.50 -2.70 -5.18
N THR A 95 12.46 -2.08 -5.86
CA THR A 95 13.43 -2.80 -6.69
C THR A 95 14.49 -3.48 -5.83
N ARG A 96 14.82 -2.86 -4.70
CA ARG A 96 15.91 -3.28 -3.82
C ARG A 96 15.44 -3.69 -2.43
N GLU A 97 14.13 -3.68 -2.21
CA GLU A 97 13.50 -4.04 -0.93
C GLU A 97 14.03 -3.19 0.25
N TYR A 98 14.44 -1.96 -0.04
CA TYR A 98 14.90 -1.00 0.97
C TYR A 98 13.73 -0.14 1.47
N ILE A 99 13.77 0.16 2.76
CA ILE A 99 12.91 1.18 3.38
C ILE A 99 13.76 2.23 4.09
N ARG A 100 13.30 3.47 4.13
CA ARG A 100 13.84 4.49 5.04
C ARG A 100 12.74 5.32 5.64
N PHE A 101 12.98 5.80 6.85
CA PHE A 101 12.15 6.81 7.47
C PHE A 101 12.50 8.19 6.90
N ARG A 102 11.50 8.98 6.52
CA ARG A 102 11.68 10.33 5.96
C ARG A 102 11.35 11.43 6.97
N GLY A 103 10.77 11.08 8.11
CA GLY A 103 10.47 12.02 9.18
C GLY A 103 9.03 11.97 9.66
N SER A 104 8.76 12.81 10.67
CA SER A 104 7.48 12.96 11.35
C SER A 104 7.23 14.41 11.72
N ASN A 105 5.99 14.74 12.08
CA ASN A 105 5.64 16.04 12.67
C ASN A 105 6.18 17.24 11.86
N GLU A 106 6.10 17.14 10.53
CA GLU A 106 6.54 18.19 9.60
C GLU A 106 8.06 18.44 9.57
N ILE A 107 8.85 17.55 10.18
CA ILE A 107 10.32 17.59 10.17
C ILE A 107 10.82 16.51 9.23
N LEU A 108 11.66 16.90 8.27
CA LEU A 108 12.37 15.97 7.40
C LEU A 108 13.56 15.37 8.15
N GLU A 109 13.58 14.06 8.28
CA GLU A 109 14.67 13.30 8.89
C GLU A 109 15.30 12.42 7.81
N GLU A 110 16.59 12.59 7.55
CA GLU A 110 17.31 11.79 6.57
C GLU A 110 17.88 10.54 7.22
N HIS A 111 17.04 9.52 7.39
CA HIS A 111 17.51 8.22 7.85
C HIS A 111 18.16 7.44 6.72
N GLU A 112 19.08 6.55 7.10
CA GLU A 112 19.70 5.61 6.18
C GLU A 112 18.69 4.58 5.67
N TRP A 113 18.97 4.03 4.49
CA TRP A 113 18.20 2.92 3.94
C TRP A 113 18.47 1.65 4.74
N ILE A 114 17.40 1.04 5.22
CA ILE A 114 17.41 -0.21 5.96
C ILE A 114 17.06 -1.33 4.97
N LEU A 115 17.96 -2.30 4.83
CA LEU A 115 17.67 -3.57 4.15
C LEU A 115 16.85 -4.43 5.10
N THR A 116 15.81 -5.10 4.61
CA THR A 116 15.36 -6.30 5.31
C THR A 116 16.45 -7.32 5.13
N ASP A 117 17.04 -7.84 6.21
CA ASP A 117 17.76 -9.10 6.07
C ASP A 117 16.79 -10.05 5.35
N PRO A 118 17.14 -10.52 4.12
CA PRO A 118 16.27 -11.45 3.42
C PRO A 118 16.10 -12.58 4.42
N VAL A 119 14.87 -12.75 4.93
CA VAL A 119 14.56 -13.81 5.88
C VAL A 119 15.12 -15.04 5.21
N ASP A 120 16.23 -15.58 5.75
CA ASP A 120 17.01 -16.62 5.10
C ASP A 120 15.98 -17.63 4.65
N SER A 121 15.72 -17.68 3.34
CA SER A 121 14.82 -18.66 2.80
C SER A 121 15.63 -19.94 2.90
N ASP A 122 15.59 -20.55 4.08
CA ASP A 122 16.16 -21.84 4.48
C ASP A 122 15.52 -22.99 3.67
N ASP A 123 15.04 -22.70 2.45
CA ASP A 123 14.29 -23.59 1.57
C ASP A 123 14.94 -23.74 0.19
N GLU A 124 16.26 -23.53 0.08
CA GLU A 124 17.07 -24.10 -1.02
C GLU A 124 18.19 -25.03 -0.55
N ASN A 125 18.06 -25.61 0.65
CA ASN A 125 18.76 -26.85 0.99
C ASN A 125 17.86 -28.09 0.91
N LYS A 126 17.20 -28.26 -0.24
CA LYS A 126 16.95 -29.60 -0.77
C LYS A 126 17.70 -29.72 -2.09
N ARG A 127 19.02 -29.94 -1.98
CA ARG A 127 19.69 -30.83 -2.93
C ARG A 127 18.79 -32.04 -3.06
N VAL A 128 18.07 -32.13 -4.17
CA VAL A 128 17.50 -33.39 -4.62
C VAL A 128 18.72 -34.31 -4.68
N GLU A 129 18.84 -35.26 -3.75
CA GLU A 129 19.75 -36.38 -3.96
C GLU A 129 19.26 -36.98 -5.28
N GLU A 130 20.01 -36.72 -6.35
CA GLU A 130 19.78 -37.34 -7.64
C GLU A 130 19.76 -38.84 -7.38
N TYR A 131 18.58 -39.44 -7.52
CA TYR A 131 18.39 -40.85 -7.28
C TYR A 131 19.29 -41.61 -8.25
N ASP A 132 20.42 -42.12 -7.74
CA ASP A 132 21.33 -42.98 -8.50
C ASP A 132 20.91 -44.45 -8.28
N PRO A 133 20.26 -45.09 -9.27
CA PRO A 133 19.83 -46.49 -9.15
C PRO A 133 21.00 -47.49 -9.03
N TYR A 134 22.25 -47.05 -9.19
CA TYR A 134 23.45 -47.87 -9.10
C TYR A 134 24.24 -47.70 -7.79
N ARG A 135 23.68 -46.99 -6.79
CA ARG A 135 24.32 -46.85 -5.47
C ARG A 135 24.48 -48.25 -4.82
N PRO A 136 25.73 -48.71 -4.58
CA PRO A 136 26.03 -50.12 -4.25
C PRO A 136 25.58 -50.56 -2.85
N ASP A 137 25.16 -49.61 -2.02
CA ASP A 137 24.55 -49.79 -0.70
C ASP A 137 23.08 -50.21 -0.76
N VAL A 138 22.38 -49.99 -1.87
CA VAL A 138 20.95 -50.36 -2.03
C VAL A 138 20.74 -51.89 -2.13
N TYR A 139 21.76 -52.65 -2.53
CA TYR A 139 21.64 -54.09 -2.81
C TYR A 139 22.35 -55.01 -1.81
N LYS A 140 22.89 -54.48 -0.70
CA LYS A 140 23.49 -55.34 0.34
C LYS A 140 22.41 -55.85 1.29
N ARG A 141 21.97 -57.09 1.06
CA ARG A 141 21.23 -57.91 2.05
C ARG A 141 22.17 -58.55 3.06
#